data_AF-A0A959ARG0-F1
#
_entry.id   AF-A0A959ARG0-F1
#
_cell.length_a   1.000
_cell.length_b   1.000
_cell.length_c   1.000
_cell.angle_alpha   90.00
_cell.angle_beta   90.00
_cell.angle_gamma   90.00
#
_symmetry.space_group_name_H-M   'P 1'
#
loop_
_entity.id
_entity.type
_entity.pdbx_description
1 polymer ?
#
loop_
_entity_poly.entity_id
_entity_poly.type
_entity_poly.pdbx_seq_one_letter_code
_entity_poly.pdbx_strand_id
1 'polypeptide(L)'
;MLFLEMHGYGYLISGVFFGLHCFFLGYLLYRSDYFPRILGILMVGASFAYLIDCFTNFLAPDLAPVTEWLVVTMAVIAELSFALWLLIKGVRPQVKG
;
A
#
# COMPACT_ATOMS: atom_id res chain seq x y z
N MET A 1 -14.12 22.37 -14.69
CA MET A 1 -14.62 21.01 -14.38
C MET A 1 -13.76 19.93 -15.06
N LEU A 2 -13.54 19.98 -16.38
CA LEU A 2 -12.74 18.98 -17.13
C LEU A 2 -11.35 18.63 -16.53
N PHE A 3 -10.57 19.61 -16.06
CA PHE A 3 -9.27 19.33 -15.42
C PHE A 3 -9.37 18.60 -14.07
N LEU A 4 -10.45 18.82 -13.32
CA LEU A 4 -10.71 18.16 -12.04
C LEU A 4 -11.09 16.69 -12.25
N GLU A 5 -11.87 16.40 -13.28
CA GLU A 5 -12.22 15.02 -13.66
C GLU A 5 -10.98 14.25 -14.15
N MET A 6 -10.16 14.87 -15.01
CA MET A 6 -8.88 14.27 -15.42
C MET A 6 -7.94 14.01 -14.24
N HIS A 7 -7.92 14.91 -13.25
CA HIS A 7 -7.15 14.69 -12.02
C HIS A 7 -7.67 13.48 -11.23
N GLY A 8 -8.99 13.33 -11.09
CA GLY A 8 -9.61 12.18 -10.43
C GLY A 8 -9.25 10.84 -11.09
N TYR A 9 -9.35 10.77 -12.43
CA TYR A 9 -8.92 9.58 -13.16
C TYR A 9 -7.42 9.32 -13.04
N GLY A 10 -6.59 10.37 -13.09
CA GLY A 10 -5.15 10.26 -12.88
C GLY A 10 -4.81 9.70 -11.49
N TYR A 11 -5.53 10.15 -10.46
CA TYR A 11 -5.38 9.66 -9.09
C TYR A 11 -5.71 8.16 -9.00
N LEU A 12 -6.85 7.73 -9.54
CA LEU A 12 -7.26 6.32 -9.55
C LEU A 12 -6.24 5.42 -10.27
N ILE A 13 -5.77 5.85 -11.44
CA ILE A 13 -4.75 5.12 -12.20
C ILE A 13 -3.47 5.01 -11.37
N SER A 14 -3.03 6.11 -10.75
CA SER A 14 -1.84 6.11 -9.89
C SER A 14 -1.99 5.17 -8.69
N GLY A 15 -3.20 5.07 -8.11
CA GLY A 15 -3.52 4.17 -7.01
C GLY A 15 -3.35 2.69 -7.38
N VAL A 16 -3.71 2.28 -8.60
CA VAL A 16 -3.49 0.90 -9.07
C VAL A 16 -2.00 0.57 -9.15
N PHE A 17 -1.19 1.44 -9.77
CA PHE A 17 0.25 1.24 -9.86
C PHE A 17 0.92 1.24 -8.49
N PHE A 18 0.45 2.11 -7.58
CA PHE A 18 0.94 2.16 -6.21
C PHE A 18 0.59 0.90 -5.43
N GLY A 19 -0.66 0.43 -5.50
CA GLY A 19 -1.07 -0.83 -4.88
C GLY A 19 -0.26 -2.03 -5.38
N LEU A 20 -0.02 -2.12 -6.69
CA LEU A 20 0.84 -3.17 -7.26
C LEU A 20 2.28 -3.05 -6.77
N HIS A 21 2.82 -1.84 -6.70
CA HIS A 21 4.16 -1.60 -6.16
C HIS A 21 4.26 -2.06 -4.70
N CYS A 22 3.31 -1.68 -3.85
CA CYS A 22 3.22 -2.12 -2.46
C CYS A 22 3.11 -3.64 -2.34
N PHE A 23 2.43 -4.30 -3.29
CA PHE A 23 2.30 -5.75 -3.27
C PHE A 23 3.66 -6.41 -3.48
N PHE A 24 4.40 -5.98 -4.51
CA PHE A 24 5.75 -6.46 -4.75
C PHE A 24 6.67 -6.13 -3.57
N LEU A 25 6.63 -4.90 -3.05
CA LEU A 25 7.43 -4.48 -1.90
C LEU A 25 7.14 -5.34 -0.67
N GLY A 26 5.87 -5.57 -0.35
CA GLY A 26 5.44 -6.42 0.76
C GLY A 26 5.85 -7.88 0.58
N TYR A 27 5.76 -8.41 -0.64
CA TYR A 27 6.26 -9.75 -0.98
C TYR A 27 7.79 -9.86 -0.80
N LEU A 28 8.55 -8.86 -1.26
CA LEU A 28 9.99 -8.81 -1.04
C LEU A 28 10.32 -8.71 0.45
N LEU A 29 9.61 -7.89 1.22
CA LEU A 29 9.77 -7.78 2.67
C LEU A 29 9.48 -9.09 3.39
N TYR A 30 8.48 -9.85 2.95
CA TYR A 30 8.14 -11.15 3.50
C TYR A 30 9.21 -12.21 3.21
N ARG A 31 9.77 -12.20 1.99
CA ARG A 31 10.81 -13.14 1.57
C ARG A 31 12.20 -12.79 2.14
N SER A 32 12.42 -11.53 2.46
CA SER A 32 13.69 -10.99 2.95
C SER A 32 13.85 -11.27 4.45
N ASP A 33 14.85 -12.06 4.85
CA ASP A 33 15.21 -12.26 6.27
C ASP A 33 15.79 -10.99 6.94
N TYR A 34 15.94 -9.91 6.18
CA TYR A 34 16.41 -8.62 6.68
C TYR A 34 15.34 -7.87 7.48
N PHE A 35 14.05 -8.15 7.22
CA PHE A 35 12.90 -7.47 7.81
C PHE A 35 11.95 -8.45 8.52
N PRO A 36 11.17 -7.98 9.49
CA PRO A 36 10.14 -8.80 10.12
C PRO A 36 9.02 -9.08 9.13
N ARG A 37 8.68 -10.36 8.95
CA ARG A 37 7.63 -10.83 8.02
C ARG A 37 6.27 -10.16 8.22
N ILE A 38 5.99 -9.69 9.43
CA ILE A 38 4.76 -8.95 9.79
C ILE A 38 4.61 -7.67 8.95
N LEU A 39 5.70 -6.93 8.71
CA LEU A 39 5.64 -5.71 7.88
C LEU A 39 5.32 -6.03 6.43
N GLY A 40 5.83 -7.15 5.91
CA GLY A 40 5.48 -7.63 4.58
C GLY A 40 3.99 -7.96 4.46
N ILE A 41 3.42 -8.65 5.46
CA ILE A 41 1.98 -8.98 5.48
C ILE A 41 1.12 -7.72 5.55
N LEU A 42 1.49 -6.74 6.39
CA LEU A 42 0.78 -5.46 6.49
C LEU A 42 0.82 -4.71 5.15
N MET A 43 1.98 -4.66 4.51
CA MET A 43 2.16 -3.99 3.21
C MET A 43 1.35 -4.66 2.09
N VAL A 44 1.33 -6.00 2.05
CA VAL A 44 0.46 -6.74 1.13
C VAL A 44 -1.02 -6.46 1.42
N GLY A 45 -1.42 -6.38 2.70
CA GLY A 45 -2.78 -6.01 3.09
C GLY A 45 -3.18 -4.61 2.59
N ALA A 46 -2.30 -3.62 2.74
CA ALA A 46 -2.52 -2.27 2.23
C ALA A 46 -2.63 -2.25 0.70
N SER A 47 -1.87 -3.09 0.01
CA SER A 47 -1.93 -3.23 -1.45
C SER A 47 -3.30 -3.67 -1.94
N PHE A 48 -3.92 -4.63 -1.25
CA PHE A 48 -5.28 -5.07 -1.56
C PHE A 48 -6.31 -3.97 -1.30
N ALA A 49 -6.15 -3.17 -0.25
CA ALA A 49 -7.02 -2.02 -0.01
C ALA A 49 -6.99 -1.04 -1.19
N TYR A 50 -5.80 -0.70 -1.72
CA TYR A 50 -5.65 0.17 -2.90
C TYR A 50 -6.34 -0.40 -4.14
N LEU A 51 -6.17 -1.70 -4.41
CA LEU A 51 -6.82 -2.35 -5.54
C LEU A 51 -8.35 -2.33 -5.37
N ILE A 52 -8.86 -2.68 -4.19
CA ILE A 52 -10.30 -2.69 -3.88
C ILE A 52 -10.89 -1.30 -4.09
N ASP A 53 -10.22 -0.24 -3.64
CA ASP A 53 -10.70 1.12 -3.81
C ASP A 53 -10.77 1.55 -5.27
N CYS A 54 -9.76 1.20 -6.07
CA CYS A 54 -9.76 1.47 -7.50
C CYS A 54 -10.90 0.73 -8.23
N PHE A 55 -11.13 -0.55 -7.89
CA PHE A 55 -12.25 -1.33 -8.44
C PHE A 55 -13.60 -0.78 -7.97
N THR A 56 -13.72 -0.36 -6.72
CA THR A 56 -14.97 0.16 -6.16
C THR A 56 -15.33 1.51 -6.77
N ASN A 57 -14.36 2.40 -6.97
CA ASN A 57 -14.58 3.65 -7.71
C ASN A 57 -15.10 3.42 -9.13
N PHE A 58 -14.71 2.32 -9.78
CA PHE A 58 -15.17 1.99 -11.13
C PHE A 58 -16.54 1.27 -11.15
N LEU A 59 -16.78 0.36 -10.20
CA LEU A 59 -17.95 -0.54 -10.21
C LEU A 59 -19.13 -0.01 -9.39
N ALA A 60 -18.86 0.72 -8.32
CA ALA A 60 -19.83 1.21 -7.35
C ALA A 60 -19.34 2.51 -6.69
N PRO A 61 -19.43 3.66 -7.39
CA PRO A 61 -18.90 4.94 -6.90
C PRO A 61 -19.55 5.41 -5.58
N ASP A 62 -20.75 4.95 -5.25
CA ASP A 62 -21.41 5.24 -3.97
C ASP A 62 -20.65 4.70 -2.75
N LEU A 63 -19.82 3.66 -2.92
CA LEU A 63 -19.01 3.04 -1.87
C LEU A 63 -17.57 3.60 -1.83
N ALA A 64 -17.17 4.42 -2.80
CA ALA A 64 -15.83 5.01 -2.88
C ALA A 64 -15.37 5.71 -1.58
N PRO A 65 -16.22 6.48 -0.86
CA PRO A 65 -15.79 7.14 0.38
C PRO A 65 -15.42 6.15 1.49
N VAL A 66 -16.03 4.97 1.49
CA VAL A 66 -15.79 3.93 2.50
C VAL A 66 -14.48 3.20 2.19
N THR A 67 -14.23 2.90 0.91
CA THR A 67 -12.99 2.25 0.50
C THR A 67 -11.79 3.18 0.56
N GLU A 68 -11.97 4.48 0.34
CA GLU A 68 -10.93 5.49 0.54
C GLU A 68 -10.46 5.50 2.01
N TRP A 69 -11.39 5.50 2.96
CA TRP A 69 -11.07 5.40 4.38
C TRP A 69 -10.34 4.10 4.75
N LEU A 70 -10.72 2.99 4.10
CA LEU A 70 -10.05 1.71 4.28
C LEU A 70 -8.60 1.77 3.77
N VAL A 71 -8.37 2.35 2.59
CA VAL A 71 -7.03 2.55 2.01
C VAL A 71 -6.19 3.39 2.94
N VAL A 72 -6.67 4.57 3.35
CA VAL A 72 -5.92 5.48 4.22
C VAL A 72 -5.53 4.79 5.52
N THR A 73 -6.47 4.06 6.15
CA THR A 73 -6.19 3.37 7.42
C THR A 73 -5.16 2.27 7.24
N MET A 74 -5.30 1.43 6.21
CA MET A 74 -4.37 0.32 5.97
C MET A 74 -2.98 0.81 5.51
N ALA A 75 -2.94 1.83 4.66
CA ALA A 75 -1.71 2.45 4.19
C ALA A 75 -0.96 3.09 5.36
N VAL A 76 -1.64 3.87 6.21
CA VAL A 76 -1.01 4.45 7.41
C VAL A 76 -0.46 3.36 8.31
N ILE A 77 -1.20 2.30 8.60
CA ILE A 77 -0.70 1.22 9.47
C ILE A 77 0.52 0.55 8.85
N ALA A 78 0.47 0.20 7.55
CA ALA A 78 1.55 -0.51 6.89
C ALA A 78 2.80 0.36 6.69
N GLU A 79 2.64 1.53 6.10
CA GLU A 79 3.73 2.43 5.73
C GLU A 79 4.33 3.09 6.96
N LEU A 80 3.54 3.53 7.94
CA LEU A 80 4.06 4.11 9.17
C LEU A 80 4.83 3.07 9.98
N SER A 81 4.31 1.83 10.07
CA SER A 81 5.03 0.74 10.74
C SER A 81 6.34 0.43 10.01
N PHE A 82 6.34 0.43 8.68
CA PHE A 82 7.53 0.23 7.86
C PHE A 82 8.56 1.36 8.04
N ALA A 83 8.11 2.61 7.98
CA ALA A 83 8.95 3.80 8.17
C ALA A 83 9.56 3.85 9.59
N LEU A 84 8.75 3.61 10.63
CA LEU A 84 9.23 3.53 12.02
C LEU A 84 10.26 2.41 12.19
N TRP A 85 10.04 1.26 11.56
CA TRP A 85 11.00 0.17 11.61
C TRP A 85 12.34 0.55 10.98
N LEU A 86 12.32 1.17 9.80
CA LEU A 86 13.51 1.67 9.12
C LEU A 86 14.25 2.71 9.97
N LEU A 87 13.50 3.60 10.63
CA LEU A 87 14.07 4.68 11.45
C LEU A 87 14.73 4.17 12.74
N ILE A 88 14.13 3.18 13.40
CA ILE A 88 14.62 2.68 14.70
C ILE A 88 15.67 1.57 14.52
N LYS A 89 15.38 0.58 13.67
CA LYS A 89 16.16 -0.66 13.58
C LYS A 89 16.96 -0.78 12.29
N GLY A 90 16.54 -0.10 11.24
CA GLY A 90 17.14 -0.19 9.93
C GLY A 90 17.11 -1.62 9.36
N VAL A 91 18.09 -1.91 8.50
CA VAL A 91 18.26 -3.21 7.85
C VAL A 91 19.09 -4.11 8.77
N ARG A 92 18.59 -5.31 9.10
CA ARG A 92 19.41 -6.29 9.85
C ARG A 92 20.57 -6.73 8.96
N PRO A 93 21.84 -6.61 9.39
CA PRO A 93 22.94 -7.17 8.62
C PRO A 93 22.76 -8.70 8.56
N GLN A 94 22.79 -9.25 7.34
CA GLN A 94 22.92 -10.70 7.19
C GLN A 94 24.27 -11.10 7.75
N VAL A 95 24.27 -11.82 8.87
CA VAL A 95 25.42 -12.63 9.25
C VAL A 95 25.46 -13.78 8.24
N LYS A 96 26.09 -13.53 7.08
CA LYS A 96 26.54 -14.62 6.21
C LYS A 96 27.58 -15.38 7.00
N GLY A 97 27.20 -16.55 7.50
CA GLY A 97 28.14 -17.56 7.98
C GLY A 97 29.03 -18.04 6.83
#